data_AF-V5I805-F1
#
_entry.id   AF-V5I805-F1
#
_cell.length_a   1.000
_cell.length_b   1.000
_cell.length_c   1.000
_cell.angle_alpha   90.00
_cell.angle_beta   90.00
_cell.angle_gamma   90.00
#
_symmetry.space_group_name_H-M   'P 1'
#
loop_
_entity.id
_entity.type
_entity.pdbx_description
1 polymer ?
#
loop_
_entity_poly.entity_id
_entity_poly.type
_entity_poly.pdbx_seq_one_letter_code
_entity_poly.pdbx_strand_id
1 'polypeptide(L)'
;RYHFLALTPEITVLLQNLRQHYFVGLITNGPSNAQWEKVERLKLKSFFDIILVSGDLPWEKPHHKIFHEACDYLGVEPHHCIMVGDKLETDILGGIKAQLGGTVWTPLNNCKLQETDPKPDFVIEYVTELPSLLPRIKRVPGFRNNIVRGLNRFTVTDMDDCNSNSSDGS
;
A
#
# COMPACT_ATOMS: atom_id res chain seq x y z
N ARG A 1 23.92 -8.61 -11.19
CA ARG A 1 23.00 -9.32 -10.25
C ARG A 1 21.53 -8.84 -10.36
N TYR A 2 21.09 -8.23 -11.47
CA TYR A 2 19.71 -7.74 -11.68
C TYR A 2 19.24 -7.90 -13.15
N HIS A 3 19.59 -8.99 -13.84
CA HIS A 3 19.32 -9.12 -15.28
C HIS A 3 17.86 -9.46 -15.65
N PHE A 4 16.95 -9.65 -14.68
CA PHE A 4 15.57 -10.06 -14.95
C PHE A 4 14.51 -9.38 -14.05
N LEU A 5 14.78 -8.18 -13.54
CA LEU A 5 13.68 -7.34 -13.04
C LEU A 5 13.15 -6.58 -14.25
N ALA A 6 12.07 -7.06 -14.83
CA ALA A 6 11.27 -6.35 -15.82
C ALA A 6 9.80 -6.59 -15.51
N LEU A 7 8.97 -5.55 -15.58
CA LEU A 7 7.52 -5.72 -15.63
C LEU A 7 7.18 -6.40 -16.96
N THR A 8 6.43 -7.49 -16.91
CA THR A 8 5.90 -8.08 -18.15
C THR A 8 4.85 -7.14 -18.76
N PRO A 9 4.58 -7.22 -20.07
CA PRO A 9 3.50 -6.46 -20.71
C PRO A 9 2.14 -6.69 -20.04
N GLU A 10 1.88 -7.91 -19.59
CA GLU A 10 0.64 -8.29 -18.90
C GLU A 10 0.46 -7.52 -17.58
N ILE A 11 1.51 -7.43 -16.75
CA ILE A 11 1.45 -6.66 -15.50
C ILE A 11 1.33 -5.16 -15.79
N THR A 12 1.98 -4.68 -16.84
CA THR A 12 1.89 -3.28 -17.28
C THR A 12 0.43 -2.91 -17.60
N VAL A 13 -0.24 -3.73 -18.42
CA VAL A 13 -1.65 -3.55 -18.78
C VAL A 13 -2.55 -3.66 -17.56
N LEU A 14 -2.29 -4.65 -16.68
CA LEU A 14 -3.03 -4.81 -15.44
C LEU A 14 -2.98 -3.55 -14.57
N LEU A 15 -1.78 -3.02 -14.28
CA LEU A 15 -1.62 -1.82 -13.46
C LEU A 15 -2.29 -0.60 -14.11
N GLN A 16 -2.18 -0.44 -15.42
CA GLN A 16 -2.87 0.63 -16.16
C GLN A 16 -4.38 0.53 -16.03
N ASN A 17 -4.96 -0.66 -16.19
CA ASN A 17 -6.38 -0.90 -16.04
C ASN A 17 -6.86 -0.67 -14.60
N LEU A 18 -6.11 -1.16 -13.61
CA LEU A 18 -6.43 -0.92 -12.20
C LEU A 18 -6.47 0.57 -11.89
N ARG A 19 -5.50 1.36 -12.36
CA ARG A 19 -5.49 2.81 -12.14
C ARG A 19 -6.66 3.57 -12.75
N GLN A 20 -7.38 3.00 -13.72
CA GLN A 20 -8.60 3.64 -14.25
C GLN A 20 -9.74 3.62 -13.22
N HIS A 21 -9.72 2.68 -12.27
CA HIS A 21 -10.82 2.41 -11.34
C HIS A 21 -10.42 2.59 -9.87
N TYR A 22 -9.14 2.42 -9.56
CA TYR A 22 -8.58 2.35 -8.20
C TYR A 22 -7.38 3.27 -8.04
N PHE A 23 -7.08 3.62 -6.79
CA PHE A 23 -5.73 4.04 -6.42
C PHE A 23 -4.84 2.81 -6.29
N VAL A 24 -3.64 2.88 -6.85
CA VAL A 24 -2.67 1.77 -6.81
C VAL A 24 -1.43 2.24 -6.08
N GLY A 25 -1.19 1.68 -4.89
CA GLY A 25 -0.02 1.96 -4.07
C GLY A 25 1.01 0.83 -4.12
N LEU A 26 2.29 1.17 -4.02
CA LEU A 26 3.39 0.23 -3.83
C LEU A 26 4.01 0.41 -2.45
N ILE A 27 3.96 -0.61 -1.60
CA ILE A 27 4.64 -0.62 -0.30
C ILE A 27 5.73 -1.70 -0.32
N THR A 28 6.99 -1.30 -0.22
CA THR A 28 8.14 -2.21 -0.30
C THR A 28 9.07 -2.08 0.91
N ASN A 29 9.43 -3.21 1.52
CA ASN A 29 10.38 -3.22 2.63
C ASN A 29 11.82 -3.24 2.10
N GLY A 30 12.72 -2.49 2.72
CA GLY A 30 14.16 -2.58 2.51
C GLY A 30 14.86 -1.22 2.41
N PRO A 31 16.18 -1.22 2.23
CA PRO A 31 16.98 0.00 2.23
C PRO A 31 16.54 0.97 1.11
N SER A 32 16.41 2.25 1.47
CA SER A 32 15.94 3.32 0.58
C SER A 32 16.61 3.30 -0.80
N ASN A 33 17.94 3.44 -0.83
CA ASN A 33 18.71 3.48 -2.07
C ASN A 33 18.45 2.27 -2.98
N ALA A 34 18.40 1.07 -2.41
CA ALA A 34 18.24 -0.17 -3.18
C ALA A 34 16.83 -0.31 -3.78
N GLN A 35 15.79 0.15 -3.07
CA GLN A 35 14.42 0.07 -3.59
C GLN A 35 14.13 1.18 -4.60
N TRP A 36 14.62 2.40 -4.37
CA TRP A 36 14.50 3.48 -5.35
C TRP A 36 15.26 3.18 -6.64
N GLU A 37 16.44 2.55 -6.57
CA GLU A 37 17.16 2.09 -7.77
C GLU A 37 16.28 1.16 -8.63
N LYS A 38 15.56 0.22 -8.00
CA LYS A 38 14.61 -0.65 -8.72
C LYS A 38 13.45 0.15 -9.32
N VAL A 39 12.87 1.06 -8.55
CA VAL A 39 11.75 1.91 -9.01
C VAL A 39 12.13 2.71 -10.25
N GLU A 40 13.31 3.33 -10.27
CA GLU A 40 13.77 4.12 -11.43
C GLU A 40 14.09 3.21 -12.62
N ARG A 41 14.82 2.10 -12.42
CA ARG A 41 15.20 1.18 -13.50
C ARG A 41 13.99 0.55 -14.19
N LEU A 42 12.97 0.22 -13.41
CA LEU A 42 11.73 -0.37 -13.89
C LEU A 42 10.68 0.67 -14.32
N LYS A 43 10.98 1.96 -14.19
CA LYS A 43 10.05 3.07 -14.47
C LYS A 43 8.70 2.90 -13.74
N LEU A 44 8.73 2.42 -12.50
CA LEU A 44 7.51 2.06 -11.76
C LEU A 44 6.63 3.26 -11.41
N LYS A 45 7.21 4.46 -11.31
CA LYS A 45 6.51 5.68 -10.91
C LYS A 45 5.24 5.98 -11.71
N SER A 46 5.21 5.62 -13.00
CA SER A 46 4.02 5.85 -13.84
C SER A 46 2.87 4.89 -13.56
N PHE A 47 3.07 3.84 -12.76
CA PHE A 47 2.09 2.79 -12.48
C PHE A 47 1.51 2.83 -11.08
N PHE A 48 2.00 3.71 -10.21
CA PHE A 48 1.52 3.83 -8.84
C PHE A 48 1.17 5.27 -8.52
N ASP A 49 0.06 5.47 -7.81
CA ASP A 49 -0.34 6.76 -7.26
C ASP A 49 0.56 7.14 -6.06
N ILE A 50 1.07 6.13 -5.34
CA ILE A 50 2.04 6.29 -4.26
C ILE A 50 3.06 5.14 -4.22
N ILE A 51 4.31 5.44 -3.85
CA ILE A 51 5.34 4.45 -3.54
C ILE A 51 5.90 4.75 -2.16
N LEU A 52 5.76 3.80 -1.23
CA LEU A 52 6.37 3.85 0.10
C LEU A 52 7.49 2.80 0.19
N VAL A 53 8.67 3.26 0.60
CA VAL A 53 9.83 2.42 0.86
C VAL A 53 10.09 2.44 2.36
N SER A 54 10.12 1.27 3.01
CA SER A 54 10.27 1.24 4.47
C SER A 54 11.59 1.85 4.96
N GLY A 55 12.65 1.81 4.15
CA GLY A 55 13.91 2.47 4.47
C GLY A 55 13.86 4.01 4.54
N ASP A 56 12.77 4.64 4.09
CA ASP A 56 12.51 6.07 4.26
C ASP A 56 11.60 6.38 5.46
N LEU A 57 11.13 5.34 6.16
CA LEU A 57 10.10 5.42 7.18
C LEU A 57 10.60 4.78 8.49
N PRO A 58 10.04 5.17 9.64
CA PRO A 58 10.37 4.53 10.91
C PRO A 58 9.70 3.16 11.08
N TRP A 59 8.89 2.72 10.11
CA TRP A 59 8.14 1.48 10.15
C TRP A 59 8.32 0.70 8.86
N GLU A 60 8.26 -0.62 8.97
CA GLU A 60 8.20 -1.54 7.84
C GLU A 60 7.06 -2.55 8.01
N LYS A 61 6.63 -3.21 6.94
CA LYS A 61 5.66 -4.31 7.06
C LYS A 61 6.24 -5.42 7.95
N PRO A 62 5.49 -6.00 8.91
CA PRO A 62 4.04 -5.96 9.08
C PRO A 62 3.50 -4.86 10.00
N HIS A 63 4.26 -3.80 10.30
CA HIS A 63 3.79 -2.73 11.17
C HIS A 63 2.64 -1.95 10.49
N HIS A 64 1.46 -1.92 11.10
CA HIS A 64 0.25 -1.33 10.51
C HIS A 64 0.43 0.13 10.04
N LYS A 65 1.24 0.93 10.76
CA LYS A 65 1.49 2.34 10.41
C LYS A 65 1.96 2.59 8.98
N ILE A 66 2.71 1.68 8.34
CA ILE A 66 3.11 1.89 6.93
C ILE A 66 1.92 1.80 5.97
N PHE A 67 0.90 1.00 6.32
CA PHE A 67 -0.33 0.88 5.56
C PHE A 67 -1.25 2.08 5.81
N HIS A 68 -1.34 2.53 7.08
CA HIS A 68 -2.09 3.76 7.42
C HIS A 68 -1.49 4.99 6.73
N GLU A 69 -0.17 5.13 6.71
CA GLU A 69 0.50 6.19 5.96
C GLU A 69 0.10 6.18 4.48
N ALA A 70 0.04 4.99 3.86
CA ALA A 70 -0.43 4.88 2.46
C ALA A 70 -1.90 5.29 2.30
N CYS A 71 -2.76 4.91 3.25
CA CYS A 71 -4.18 5.29 3.27
C CYS A 71 -4.33 6.81 3.40
N ASP A 72 -3.60 7.43 4.32
CA ASP A 72 -3.62 8.87 4.59
C ASP A 72 -3.17 9.68 3.36
N TYR A 73 -2.08 9.26 2.71
CA TYR A 73 -1.62 9.91 1.47
C TYR A 73 -2.63 9.81 0.33
N LEU A 74 -3.36 8.70 0.25
CA LEU A 74 -4.36 8.47 -0.78
C LEU A 74 -5.73 9.06 -0.40
N GLY A 75 -5.90 9.54 0.83
CA GLY A 75 -7.17 10.07 1.34
C GLY A 75 -8.27 9.01 1.38
N VAL A 76 -7.92 7.76 1.72
CA VAL A 76 -8.85 6.62 1.78
C VAL A 76 -8.84 6.00 3.16
N GLU A 77 -9.97 5.43 3.56
CA GLU A 77 -10.06 4.67 4.81
C GLU A 77 -9.42 3.28 4.66
N PRO A 78 -8.78 2.73 5.71
CA PRO A 78 -8.19 1.39 5.68
C PRO A 78 -9.14 0.30 5.19
N HIS A 79 -10.41 0.32 5.65
CA HIS A 79 -11.42 -0.67 5.28
C HIS A 79 -11.88 -0.58 3.80
N HIS A 80 -11.49 0.46 3.06
CA HIS A 80 -11.69 0.56 1.61
C HIS A 80 -10.47 0.10 0.79
N CYS A 81 -9.40 -0.33 1.46
CA CYS A 81 -8.17 -0.77 0.84
C CYS A 81 -8.02 -2.28 0.90
N ILE A 82 -7.29 -2.84 -0.06
CA ILE A 82 -6.86 -4.23 -0.03
C ILE A 82 -5.33 -4.32 -0.12
N MET A 83 -4.74 -5.27 0.59
CA MET A 83 -3.31 -5.59 0.45
C MET A 83 -3.14 -6.83 -0.43
N VAL A 84 -2.29 -6.73 -1.45
CA VAL A 84 -1.90 -7.85 -2.30
C VAL A 84 -0.39 -8.07 -2.13
N GLY A 85 0.02 -9.29 -1.76
CA GLY A 85 1.43 -9.58 -1.54
C GLY A 85 1.74 -11.08 -1.43
N ASP A 86 3.03 -11.40 -1.48
CA ASP A 86 3.54 -12.77 -1.51
C ASP A 86 3.92 -13.32 -0.13
N LYS A 87 4.10 -12.45 0.87
CA LYS A 87 4.60 -12.85 2.19
C LYS A 87 3.52 -12.77 3.25
N LEU A 88 3.22 -13.91 3.87
CA LEU A 88 2.19 -14.01 4.91
C LEU A 88 2.55 -13.14 6.12
N GLU A 89 3.80 -13.20 6.58
CA GLU A 89 4.26 -12.59 7.83
C GLU A 89 4.44 -11.09 7.72
N THR A 90 4.61 -10.55 6.51
CA THR A 90 4.77 -9.10 6.28
C THR A 90 3.53 -8.48 5.65
N ASP A 91 3.09 -9.00 4.51
CA ASP A 91 2.03 -8.38 3.71
C ASP A 91 0.65 -8.68 4.30
N ILE A 92 0.35 -9.95 4.47
CA ILE A 92 -0.97 -10.40 4.94
C ILE A 92 -1.17 -10.02 6.41
N LEU A 93 -0.20 -10.38 7.27
CA LEU A 93 -0.24 -9.99 8.68
C LEU A 93 -0.28 -8.47 8.84
N GLY A 94 0.43 -7.73 8.00
CA GLY A 94 0.42 -6.27 8.01
C GLY A 94 -0.94 -5.68 7.66
N GLY A 95 -1.57 -6.18 6.58
CA GLY A 95 -2.91 -5.77 6.17
C GLY A 95 -3.97 -6.10 7.23
N ILE A 96 -3.90 -7.28 7.85
CA ILE A 96 -4.78 -7.67 8.97
C ILE A 96 -4.59 -6.72 10.16
N LYS A 97 -3.35 -6.45 10.57
CA LYS A 97 -3.05 -5.54 11.69
C LYS A 97 -3.49 -4.10 11.42
N ALA A 98 -3.47 -3.70 10.15
CA ALA A 98 -3.95 -2.38 9.71
C ALA A 98 -5.47 -2.30 9.55
N GLN A 99 -6.18 -3.42 9.69
CA GLN A 99 -7.64 -3.52 9.51
C GLN A 99 -8.06 -3.06 8.11
N LEU A 100 -7.31 -3.51 7.09
CA LEU A 100 -7.69 -3.28 5.71
C LEU A 100 -8.98 -4.04 5.36
N GLY A 101 -9.68 -3.60 4.32
CA GLY A 101 -10.91 -4.23 3.84
C GLY A 101 -10.72 -5.64 3.28
N GLY A 102 -9.48 -6.01 2.96
CA GLY A 102 -9.12 -7.39 2.62
C GLY A 102 -7.64 -7.59 2.35
N THR A 103 -7.24 -8.86 2.34
CA THR A 103 -5.88 -9.31 2.07
C THR A 103 -5.89 -10.44 1.05
N VAL A 104 -5.02 -10.32 0.04
CA VAL A 104 -4.90 -11.27 -1.06
C VAL A 104 -3.47 -11.79 -1.09
N TRP A 105 -3.32 -13.10 -0.93
CA TRP A 105 -2.02 -13.75 -0.95
C TRP A 105 -1.71 -14.33 -2.33
N THR A 106 -0.51 -14.03 -2.84
CA THR A 106 0.05 -14.56 -4.09
C THR A 106 1.28 -15.43 -3.78
N PRO A 107 1.13 -16.73 -3.49
CA PRO A 107 2.23 -17.59 -3.08
C PRO A 107 3.31 -17.69 -4.15
N LEU A 108 4.57 -17.54 -3.75
CA LEU A 108 5.71 -17.94 -4.58
C LEU A 108 6.00 -19.42 -4.34
N ASN A 109 6.38 -20.15 -5.40
CA ASN A 109 6.92 -21.51 -5.32
C ASN A 109 5.99 -22.57 -4.70
N ASN A 110 4.68 -22.54 -4.96
CA ASN A 110 3.70 -23.53 -4.47
C ASN A 110 3.66 -23.69 -2.94
N CYS A 111 4.00 -22.63 -2.19
CA CYS A 111 3.82 -22.60 -0.75
C CYS A 111 2.35 -22.85 -0.38
N LYS A 112 2.13 -23.63 0.68
CA LYS A 112 0.80 -23.92 1.23
C LYS A 112 0.65 -23.25 2.58
N LEU A 113 -0.56 -22.78 2.86
CA LEU A 113 -0.92 -22.27 4.19
C LEU A 113 -0.81 -23.39 5.23
N GLN A 114 -0.17 -23.06 6.35
CA GLN A 114 -0.16 -23.85 7.57
C GLN A 114 -1.22 -23.32 8.54
N GLU A 115 -1.61 -24.13 9.52
CA GLU A 115 -2.63 -23.73 10.50
C GLU A 115 -2.24 -22.51 11.34
N THR A 116 -0.93 -22.31 11.55
CA THR A 116 -0.37 -21.20 12.35
C THR A 116 -0.19 -19.91 11.55
N ASP A 117 -0.40 -19.94 10.23
CA ASP A 117 -0.12 -18.80 9.38
C ASP A 117 -1.19 -17.71 9.49
N PRO A 118 -0.80 -16.43 9.24
CA PRO A 118 -1.77 -15.38 8.97
C PRO A 118 -2.74 -15.81 7.86
N LYS A 119 -4.05 -15.70 8.11
CA LYS A 119 -5.09 -16.15 7.18
C LYS A 119 -5.46 -15.01 6.22
N PRO A 120 -5.08 -15.09 4.92
CA PRO A 120 -5.55 -14.12 3.94
C PRO A 120 -7.05 -14.34 3.65
N ASP A 121 -7.73 -13.29 3.19
CA ASP A 121 -9.13 -13.38 2.76
C ASP A 121 -9.25 -14.11 1.42
N PHE A 122 -8.27 -13.93 0.54
CA PHE A 122 -8.20 -14.57 -0.77
C PHE A 122 -6.80 -15.09 -1.07
N VAL A 123 -6.73 -16.16 -1.86
CA VAL A 123 -5.49 -16.70 -2.41
C VAL A 123 -5.65 -16.78 -3.93
N ILE A 124 -4.71 -16.20 -4.67
CA ILE A 124 -4.66 -16.27 -6.13
C ILE A 124 -3.29 -16.75 -6.57
N GLU A 125 -3.21 -17.54 -7.63
CA GLU A 125 -1.93 -18.07 -8.13
C GLU A 125 -1.18 -16.98 -8.91
N TYR A 126 -1.90 -16.20 -9.69
CA TYR A 126 -1.36 -15.11 -10.50
C TYR A 126 -2.05 -13.80 -10.17
N VAL A 127 -1.25 -12.73 -10.02
CA VAL A 127 -1.78 -11.38 -9.78
C VAL A 127 -2.70 -10.87 -10.90
N THR A 128 -2.62 -11.45 -12.10
CA THR A 128 -3.54 -11.18 -13.22
C THR A 128 -4.97 -11.63 -12.96
N GLU A 129 -5.21 -12.47 -11.96
CA GLU A 129 -6.56 -12.88 -11.51
C GLU A 129 -7.23 -11.82 -10.64
N LEU A 130 -6.45 -10.89 -10.06
CA LEU A 130 -6.93 -9.87 -9.13
C LEU A 130 -8.18 -9.12 -9.61
N PRO A 131 -8.31 -8.68 -10.88
CA PRO A 131 -9.51 -7.96 -11.34
C PRO A 131 -10.82 -8.73 -11.20
N SER A 132 -10.78 -10.07 -11.14
CA SER A 132 -11.97 -10.91 -10.93
C SER A 132 -12.49 -10.87 -9.49
N LEU A 133 -11.62 -10.57 -8.52
CA LEU A 133 -11.96 -10.44 -7.10
C LEU A 133 -12.43 -9.03 -6.74
N LEU A 134 -12.06 -8.02 -7.53
CA LEU A 134 -12.39 -6.64 -7.24
C LEU A 134 -13.79 -6.28 -7.72
N PRO A 135 -14.55 -5.48 -6.96
CA PRO A 135 -15.81 -4.94 -7.44
C PRO A 135 -15.62 -4.10 -8.72
N ARG A 136 -16.69 -3.84 -9.47
CA ARG A 136 -16.61 -2.90 -10.60
C ARG A 136 -16.98 -1.51 -10.10
N ILE A 137 -15.97 -0.69 -9.80
CA ILE A 137 -16.16 0.68 -9.29
C ILE A 137 -15.77 1.71 -10.37
N LYS A 138 -16.47 2.83 -10.44
CA LYS A 138 -16.06 3.99 -11.24
C LYS A 138 -15.22 4.93 -10.37
N ARG A 139 -14.01 5.26 -10.82
CA ARG A 139 -13.15 6.24 -10.13
C ARG A 139 -13.83 7.60 -10.09
N VAL A 140 -13.92 8.21 -8.91
CA VAL A 140 -14.31 9.63 -8.78
C VAL A 140 -13.11 10.48 -9.20
N PRO A 141 -13.21 11.34 -10.23
CA PRO A 141 -12.12 12.21 -10.63
C PRO A 141 -11.88 13.29 -9.56
N GLY A 142 -10.64 13.42 -9.05
CA GLY A 142 -10.34 14.53 -8.13
C GLY A 142 -8.97 14.51 -7.45
N PHE A 143 -8.37 13.35 -7.21
CA PHE A 143 -7.07 13.28 -6.53
C PHE A 143 -5.92 13.18 -7.55
N ARG A 144 -5.18 14.28 -7.74
CA ARG A 144 -3.95 14.32 -8.55
C ARG A 144 -2.76 14.78 -7.71
N ASN A 145 -1.70 13.97 -7.83
CA ASN A 145 -0.28 14.27 -7.66
C ASN A 145 0.24 14.50 -6.24
N ASN A 146 0.89 13.47 -5.70
CA ASN A 146 2.17 13.57 -5.01
C ASN A 146 2.88 12.19 -5.07
N ILE A 147 3.81 11.99 -6.02
CA ILE A 147 4.82 10.94 -5.84
C ILE A 147 5.77 11.46 -4.78
N VAL A 148 5.51 11.13 -3.52
CA VAL A 148 6.36 11.55 -2.41
C VAL A 148 7.63 10.71 -2.44
N ARG A 149 8.75 11.35 -2.78
CA ARG A 149 10.06 10.90 -2.32
C ARG A 149 10.18 11.37 -0.88
N GLY A 150 10.54 10.47 0.04
CA GLY A 150 11.00 10.75 1.41
C GLY A 150 10.44 12.01 2.07
N LEU A 151 9.51 11.82 3.01
CA LEU A 151 8.97 12.82 3.92
C LEU A 151 9.83 14.08 4.09
N ASN A 152 9.31 15.21 3.62
CA ASN A 152 9.54 16.52 4.22
C ASN A 152 8.17 17.12 4.56
N ARG A 153 7.49 16.52 5.54
CA ARG A 153 6.28 17.10 6.14
C ARG A 153 6.23 16.84 7.64
N PHE A 154 7.30 17.25 8.33
CA PHE A 154 7.19 17.74 9.70
C PHE A 154 7.41 19.24 9.65
N THR A 155 6.33 20.01 9.48
CA THR A 155 6.28 21.39 9.96
C THR A 155 5.01 21.52 10.79
N VAL A 156 5.25 21.91 12.04
CA VAL A 156 4.33 22.20 13.15
C VAL A 156 3.28 23.27 12.75
N THR A 157 2.22 23.36 13.57
CA THR A 157 1.06 24.32 13.64
C THR A 157 -0.20 23.79 12.94
N ASP A 158 -1.33 23.48 13.59
CA ASP A 158 -1.96 24.05 14.79
C ASP A 158 -2.76 22.97 15.56
N MET A 159 -2.47 22.84 16.86
CA MET A 159 -3.37 22.18 17.81
C MET A 159 -3.38 23.00 19.11
N ASP A 160 -3.66 24.30 18.96
CA ASP A 160 -4.13 25.16 20.03
C ASP A 160 -5.46 25.76 19.54
N ASP A 161 -6.56 25.22 20.08
CA ASP A 161 -7.82 25.93 20.38
C ASP A 161 -8.92 24.91 20.74
N CYS A 162 -8.70 24.16 21.83
CA CYS A 162 -9.83 23.63 22.59
C CYS A 162 -10.35 24.75 23.51
N ASN A 163 -11.17 25.63 22.93
CA ASN A 163 -12.02 26.53 23.69
C ASN A 163 -13.32 25.80 24.02
N SER A 164 -13.47 25.35 25.28
CA SER A 164 -14.74 25.34 26.02
C SER A 164 -14.56 24.60 27.34
N ASN A 165 -14.46 25.36 28.43
CA ASN A 165 -15.16 25.01 29.66
C ASN A 165 -15.47 26.28 30.44
N SER A 166 -16.73 26.69 30.27
CA SER A 166 -17.49 27.45 31.25
C SER A 166 -17.44 26.72 32.60
N SER A 167 -17.11 27.42 33.68
CA SER A 167 -17.50 27.03 35.02
C SER A 167 -17.64 28.28 35.87
N ASP A 168 -18.89 28.60 36.20
CA ASP A 168 -19.26 29.43 37.34
C ASP A 168 -18.58 28.90 38.62
N GLY A 169 -18.20 29.81 39.53
CA GLY A 169 -17.84 29.39 40.88
C GLY A 169 -17.17 30.43 41.77
N SER A 170 -18.02 31.25 42.41
CA SER A 170 -17.81 32.03 43.66
C SER A 170 -17.18 33.42 43.54
#